data_AF-A0A820SEP2-F1
#
_entry.id   AF-A0A820SEP2-F1
#
_cell.length_a   1.000
_cell.length_b   1.000
_cell.length_c   1.000
_cell.angle_alpha   90.00
_cell.angle_beta   90.00
_cell.angle_gamma   90.00
#
_symmetry.space_group_name_H-M   'P 1'
#
loop_
_entity.id
_entity.type
_entity.pdbx_description
1 polymer ?
#
loop_
_entity_poly.entity_id
_entity_poly.type
_entity_poly.pdbx_seq_one_letter_code
_entity_poly.pdbx_strand_id
1 'polypeptide(L)'
;NYIMCRIDRLSEGESLLVKIAAIIGYTFSRTFLWYLVDSQSKKLINIHSCILEMMQRNVIECAFGKQQQVKTRTIKCYCLQNPGGFPSQCRLMAFTHSTIREGINNSLTDGLKRSLTRNAIEYLEKQSTILCLTCGA
;
A
#
# COMPACT_ATOMS: atom_id res chain seq x y z
N ASN A 1 4.22 -22.86 2.19
CA ASN A 1 4.38 -22.72 3.66
C ASN A 1 5.30 -21.60 4.14
N TYR A 2 6.32 -21.15 3.40
CA TYR A 2 7.21 -20.07 3.87
C TYR A 2 6.57 -18.66 3.95
N ILE A 3 5.50 -18.42 3.16
CA ILE A 3 4.80 -17.13 3.11
C ILE A 3 3.95 -16.87 4.37
N MET A 4 3.25 -17.88 4.90
CA MET A 4 2.42 -17.72 6.10
C MET A 4 3.29 -17.41 7.33
N CYS A 5 4.47 -18.03 7.44
CA CYS A 5 5.43 -17.71 8.50
C CYS A 5 5.90 -16.24 8.50
N ARG A 6 5.86 -15.54 7.34
CA ARG A 6 6.18 -14.11 7.27
C ARG A 6 5.03 -13.25 7.80
N ILE A 7 3.79 -13.69 7.61
CA ILE A 7 2.57 -13.01 8.04
C ILE A 7 2.35 -13.23 9.55
N ASP A 8 2.59 -14.43 10.06
CA ASP A 8 2.39 -14.79 11.47
C ASP A 8 3.34 -14.05 12.42
N ARG A 9 4.47 -13.55 11.91
CA ARG A 9 5.46 -12.82 12.70
C ARG A 9 5.18 -11.32 12.80
N LEU A 10 4.18 -10.81 12.08
CA LEU A 10 3.86 -9.39 12.09
C LEU A 10 3.38 -8.97 13.48
N SER A 11 3.95 -7.88 13.99
CA SER A 11 3.44 -7.15 15.14
C SER A 11 2.01 -6.66 14.87
N GLU A 12 1.28 -6.27 15.91
CA GLU A 12 -0.10 -5.79 15.77
C GLU A 12 -0.20 -4.58 14.82
N GLY A 13 0.76 -3.66 14.89
CA GLY A 13 0.82 -2.49 14.00
C GLY A 13 1.07 -2.88 12.54
N GLU A 14 2.02 -3.77 12.29
CA GLU A 14 2.27 -4.29 10.94
C GLU A 14 1.06 -5.08 10.41
N SER A 15 0.45 -5.91 11.26
CA SER A 15 -0.75 -6.70 10.94
C SER A 15 -1.91 -5.80 10.52
N LEU A 16 -2.14 -4.70 11.26
CA LEU A 16 -3.16 -3.72 10.89
C LEU A 16 -2.87 -3.11 9.51
N LEU A 17 -1.64 -2.68 9.27
CA LEU A 17 -1.27 -2.02 8.02
C LEU A 17 -1.39 -2.96 6.81
N VAL A 18 -0.95 -4.23 6.91
CA VAL A 18 -1.08 -5.16 5.78
C VAL A 18 -2.52 -5.53 5.49
N LYS A 19 -3.38 -5.59 6.53
CA LYS A 19 -4.82 -5.84 6.38
C LYS A 19 -5.50 -4.70 5.61
N ILE A 20 -5.20 -3.45 5.97
CA ILE A 20 -5.67 -2.28 5.24
C ILE A 20 -5.14 -2.29 3.81
N ALA A 21 -3.83 -2.52 3.62
CA ALA A 21 -3.22 -2.59 2.30
C ALA A 21 -3.83 -3.66 1.40
N ALA A 22 -4.20 -4.82 1.95
CA ALA A 22 -4.80 -5.91 1.19
C ALA A 22 -6.16 -5.54 0.57
N ILE A 23 -6.93 -4.67 1.25
CA ILE A 23 -8.18 -4.10 0.76
C ILE A 23 -7.94 -3.09 -0.35
N ILE A 24 -6.94 -2.21 -0.21
CA ILE A 24 -6.62 -1.19 -1.23
C ILE A 24 -6.29 -1.86 -2.57
N GLY A 25 -5.40 -2.85 -2.57
CA GLY A 25 -4.98 -3.49 -3.80
C GLY A 25 -3.59 -4.08 -3.75
N TYR A 26 -3.12 -4.57 -4.90
CA TYR A 26 -1.76 -5.10 -5.03
C TYR A 26 -0.69 -4.00 -4.92
N THR A 27 -0.99 -2.80 -5.39
CA THR A 27 -0.16 -1.60 -5.27
C THR A 27 -0.93 -0.52 -4.53
N PHE A 28 -0.24 0.25 -3.68
CA PHE A 28 -0.86 1.27 -2.84
C PHE A 28 0.14 2.36 -2.46
N SER A 29 -0.35 3.58 -2.23
CA SER A 29 0.50 4.68 -1.78
C SER A 29 0.59 4.73 -0.25
N ARG A 30 1.70 5.25 0.28
CA ARG A 30 1.87 5.45 1.72
C ARG A 30 0.82 6.38 2.31
N THR A 31 0.45 7.42 1.58
CA THR A 31 -0.57 8.40 1.99
C THR A 31 -1.95 7.76 2.07
N PHE A 32 -2.30 6.92 1.10
CA PHE A 32 -3.59 6.22 1.11
C PHE A 32 -3.67 5.24 2.27
N LEU A 33 -2.61 4.44 2.48
CA LEU A 33 -2.51 3.54 3.63
C LEU A 33 -2.66 4.32 4.94
N TRP A 34 -1.95 5.43 5.11
CA TRP A 34 -2.03 6.27 6.30
C TRP A 34 -3.44 6.83 6.51
N TYR A 35 -4.10 7.30 5.47
CA TYR A 35 -5.45 7.87 5.59
C TYR A 35 -6.42 6.86 6.22
N LEU A 36 -6.36 5.59 5.79
CA LEU A 36 -7.27 4.54 6.24
C LEU A 36 -7.02 4.01 7.64
N VAL A 37 -5.86 4.30 8.25
CA VAL A 37 -5.63 4.01 9.66
C VAL A 37 -6.49 4.95 10.50
N ASP A 38 -7.25 4.43 11.47
CA ASP A 38 -8.06 5.25 12.36
C ASP A 38 -7.19 6.15 13.25
N SER A 39 -7.75 7.25 13.74
CA SER A 39 -7.03 8.27 14.50
C SER A 39 -6.42 7.77 15.80
N GLN A 40 -6.96 6.72 16.43
CA GLN A 40 -6.37 6.16 17.65
C GLN A 40 -5.17 5.29 17.32
N SER A 41 -5.31 4.39 16.35
CA SER A 41 -4.21 3.56 15.87
C SER A 41 -3.03 4.40 15.34
N LYS A 42 -3.30 5.54 14.70
CA LYS A 42 -2.27 6.49 14.25
C LYS A 42 -1.37 7.01 15.37
N LYS A 43 -1.87 7.11 16.61
CA LYS A 43 -1.08 7.59 17.77
C LYS A 43 -0.19 6.49 18.35
N LEU A 44 -0.61 5.24 18.19
CA LEU A 44 0.04 4.08 18.79
C LEU A 44 1.06 3.42 17.85
N ILE A 45 0.89 3.62 16.54
CA ILE A 45 1.68 2.93 15.52
C ILE A 45 2.66 3.89 14.87
N ASN A 46 3.95 3.53 14.92
CA ASN A 46 4.96 4.14 14.08
C ASN A 46 4.91 3.51 12.66
N ILE A 47 4.07 4.07 11.78
CA ILE A 47 3.88 3.56 10.42
C ILE A 47 5.19 3.45 9.63
N HIS A 48 6.17 4.33 9.91
CA HIS A 48 7.46 4.27 9.22
C HIS A 48 8.24 3.01 9.60
N SER A 49 8.33 2.72 10.91
CA SER A 49 8.98 1.51 11.41
C SER A 49 8.32 0.26 10.85
N CYS A 50 6.98 0.20 10.92
CA CYS A 50 6.25 -0.95 10.42
C CYS A 50 6.48 -1.17 8.92
N ILE A 51 6.47 -0.11 8.10
CA ILE A 51 6.77 -0.23 6.66
C ILE A 51 8.18 -0.78 6.44
N LEU A 52 9.18 -0.29 7.18
CA LEU A 52 10.56 -0.77 7.05
C LEU A 52 10.69 -2.24 7.44
N GLU A 53 10.08 -2.65 8.54
CA GLU A 53 10.11 -4.04 9.00
C GLU A 53 9.37 -4.98 8.04
N MET A 54 8.20 -4.58 7.53
CA MET A 54 7.49 -5.35 6.50
C MET A 54 8.29 -5.48 5.20
N MET A 55 9.06 -4.46 4.83
CA MET A 55 9.98 -4.51 3.68
C MET A 55 11.15 -5.45 3.93
N GLN A 56 11.80 -5.36 5.10
CA GLN A 56 12.90 -6.26 5.49
C GLN A 56 12.45 -7.73 5.51
N ARG A 57 11.20 -7.98 5.89
CA ARG A 57 10.58 -9.31 5.90
C ARG A 57 10.05 -9.76 4.53
N ASN A 58 10.25 -8.96 3.48
CA ASN A 58 9.77 -9.22 2.12
C ASN A 58 8.26 -9.48 2.04
N VAL A 59 7.46 -8.75 2.83
CA VAL A 59 6.00 -8.76 2.75
C VAL A 59 5.53 -7.74 1.71
N ILE A 60 6.14 -6.57 1.75
CA ILE A 60 5.92 -5.48 0.80
C ILE A 60 7.25 -5.01 0.22
N GLU A 61 7.21 -4.35 -0.93
CA GLU A 61 8.38 -3.79 -1.60
C GLU A 61 8.05 -2.42 -2.20
N CYS A 62 9.09 -1.67 -2.56
CA CYS A 62 8.87 -0.42 -3.29
C CYS A 62 8.49 -0.73 -4.74
N ALA A 63 7.37 -0.18 -5.21
CA ALA A 63 6.83 -0.46 -6.54
C ALA A 63 7.61 0.22 -7.69
N PHE A 64 8.60 1.07 -7.39
CA PHE A 64 9.39 1.85 -8.35
C PHE A 64 10.04 0.98 -9.45
N GLY A 65 10.48 -0.23 -9.12
CA GLY A 65 11.17 -1.13 -10.07
C GLY A 65 10.25 -1.84 -11.09
N LYS A 66 8.93 -1.91 -10.85
CA LYS A 66 7.99 -2.65 -11.71
C LYS A 66 7.31 -1.80 -12.79
N GLN A 67 7.60 -0.50 -12.85
CA GLN A 67 7.06 0.42 -13.88
C GLN A 67 7.93 0.54 -15.14
N GLN A 68 9.12 -0.07 -15.19
CA GLN A 68 9.97 -0.05 -16.39
C GLN A 68 9.92 -1.39 -17.13
N GLN A 69 8.89 -1.58 -17.96
CA GLN A 69 8.95 -2.26 -19.27
C GLN A 69 7.52 -2.45 -19.83
N VAL A 70 6.93 -1.38 -20.36
CA VAL A 70 5.84 -1.53 -21.33
C VAL A 70 6.14 -0.61 -22.50
N LYS A 71 6.55 -1.18 -23.63
CA LYS A 71 6.70 -0.49 -24.92
C LYS A 71 5.30 -0.25 -25.51
N THR A 72 4.59 0.77 -25.05
CA THR A 72 3.43 1.33 -25.78
C THR A 72 3.33 2.82 -25.50
N ARG A 73 2.71 3.56 -26.43
CA ARG A 73 2.59 5.04 -26.45
C ARG A 73 1.76 5.57 -25.28
N THR A 74 2.28 5.53 -24.06
CA THR A 74 1.64 6.06 -22.86
C THR A 74 2.41 7.26 -22.31
N ILE A 75 1.66 8.19 -21.73
CA ILE A 75 2.11 9.45 -21.13
C ILE A 75 3.27 9.15 -20.18
N LYS A 76 4.45 9.73 -20.47
CA LYS A 76 5.65 9.58 -19.66
C LYS A 76 5.56 10.50 -18.46
N CYS A 77 5.20 9.97 -17.31
CA CYS A 77 5.47 10.63 -16.03
C CYS A 77 6.93 10.40 -15.66
N TYR A 78 7.72 11.47 -15.65
CA TYR A 78 9.09 11.45 -15.16
C TYR A 78 9.10 11.69 -13.66
N CYS A 79 9.54 10.69 -12.89
CA CYS A 79 9.98 10.93 -11.52
C CYS A 79 11.47 11.25 -11.56
N LEU A 80 11.86 12.36 -10.92
CA LEU A 80 13.25 12.77 -10.72
C LEU A 80 14.08 11.60 -10.19
N GLN A 81 15.26 11.43 -10.78
CA GLN A 81 16.25 10.41 -10.42
C GLN A 81 16.50 10.36 -8.92
N ASN A 82 16.77 9.17 -8.40
CA ASN A 82 17.02 8.93 -6.99
C ASN A 82 18.52 8.61 -6.77
N PRO A 83 19.36 9.60 -6.40
CA PRO A 83 20.71 9.36 -5.95
C PRO A 83 20.70 9.18 -4.43
N GLY A 84 20.82 7.94 -3.95
CA GLY A 84 21.20 7.63 -2.56
C GLY A 84 20.09 7.74 -1.49
N GLY A 85 19.67 6.60 -0.94
CA GLY A 85 18.97 6.54 0.36
C GLY A 85 17.54 5.97 0.33
N PHE A 86 17.39 4.75 0.83
CA PHE A 86 16.11 4.10 1.22
C PHE A 86 15.41 4.87 2.38
N PRO A 87 14.09 4.73 2.58
CA PRO A 87 12.99 5.20 1.76
C PRO A 87 12.26 6.37 2.46
N SER A 88 12.90 7.54 2.55
CA SER A 88 12.13 8.79 2.67
C SER A 88 11.31 9.07 1.39
N GLN A 89 11.64 8.38 0.28
CA GLN A 89 11.11 8.67 -1.05
C GLN A 89 10.21 7.56 -1.66
N CYS A 90 10.04 6.38 -1.03
CA CYS A 90 9.15 5.34 -1.58
C CYS A 90 7.68 5.71 -1.35
N ARG A 91 7.08 6.38 -2.34
CA ARG A 91 5.67 6.83 -2.29
C ARG A 91 4.68 5.71 -2.61
N LEU A 92 5.09 4.77 -3.48
CA LEU A 92 4.25 3.67 -3.97
C LEU A 92 4.86 2.33 -3.57
N MET A 93 4.05 1.48 -2.97
CA MET A 93 4.44 0.15 -2.47
C MET A 93 3.60 -0.92 -3.15
N ALA A 94 4.10 -2.15 -3.13
CA ALA A 94 3.38 -3.32 -3.61
C ALA A 94 3.58 -4.50 -2.65
N PHE A 95 2.64 -5.46 -2.66
CA PHE A 95 2.94 -6.77 -2.08
C PHE A 95 4.01 -7.48 -2.91
N THR A 96 4.99 -8.10 -2.27
CA THR A 96 6.03 -8.85 -2.99
C THR A 96 5.44 -9.98 -3.84
N HIS A 97 4.37 -10.63 -3.33
CA HIS A 97 3.62 -11.67 -4.03
C HIS A 97 2.10 -11.46 -3.90
N SER A 98 1.34 -11.77 -4.95
CA SER A 98 -0.14 -11.70 -4.93
C SER A 98 -0.76 -12.63 -3.89
N THR A 99 -0.16 -13.78 -3.66
CA THR A 99 -0.62 -14.78 -2.69
C THR A 99 -0.53 -14.29 -1.24
N ILE A 100 0.38 -13.38 -0.92
CA ILE A 100 0.43 -12.71 0.41
C ILE A 100 -0.82 -11.86 0.58
N ARG A 101 -1.13 -11.02 -0.43
CA ARG A 101 -2.33 -10.18 -0.41
C ARG A 101 -3.59 -11.03 -0.28
N GLU A 102 -3.73 -12.05 -1.12
CA GLU A 102 -4.89 -12.93 -1.12
C GLU A 102 -5.04 -13.67 0.21
N GLY A 103 -3.95 -14.19 0.77
CA GLY A 103 -3.96 -14.84 2.09
C GLY A 103 -4.43 -13.89 3.19
N ILE A 104 -3.90 -12.67 3.23
CA ILE A 104 -4.31 -11.65 4.21
C ILE A 104 -5.76 -11.25 3.98
N ASN A 105 -6.17 -10.98 2.75
CA ASN A 105 -7.54 -10.61 2.42
C ASN A 105 -8.53 -11.73 2.80
N ASN A 106 -8.18 -12.99 2.57
CA ASN A 106 -9.02 -14.13 2.93
C ASN A 106 -9.10 -14.34 4.45
N SER A 107 -8.08 -13.92 5.21
CA SER A 107 -8.10 -13.96 6.68
C SER A 107 -8.99 -12.88 7.33
N LEU A 108 -9.43 -11.88 6.56
CA LEU A 108 -10.29 -10.81 7.07
C LEU A 108 -11.75 -11.27 7.19
N THR A 109 -12.40 -10.87 8.28
CA THR A 109 -13.86 -11.02 8.43
C THR A 109 -14.60 -10.11 7.46
N ASP A 110 -15.77 -10.55 7.00
CA ASP A 110 -16.56 -9.79 6.02
C ASP A 110 -16.99 -8.41 6.53
N GLY A 111 -17.26 -8.28 7.83
CA GLY A 111 -17.57 -7.00 8.45
C GLY A 111 -16.39 -6.01 8.35
N LEU A 112 -15.17 -6.48 8.60
CA LEU A 112 -13.97 -5.65 8.51
C LEU A 112 -13.65 -5.29 7.06
N LYS A 113 -13.80 -6.23 6.12
CA LYS A 113 -13.66 -5.97 4.68
C LYS A 113 -14.60 -4.84 4.24
N ARG A 114 -15.90 -4.95 4.54
CA ARG A 114 -16.89 -3.93 4.16
C ARG A 114 -16.57 -2.56 4.75
N SER A 115 -16.18 -2.51 6.02
CA SER A 115 -15.83 -1.25 6.70
C SER A 115 -14.62 -0.58 6.05
N LEU A 116 -13.54 -1.34 5.83
CA LEU A 116 -12.31 -0.82 5.22
C LEU A 116 -12.53 -0.41 3.76
N THR A 117 -13.30 -1.19 2.99
CA THR A 117 -13.64 -0.87 1.60
C THR A 117 -14.44 0.43 1.52
N ARG A 118 -15.41 0.64 2.40
CA ARG A 118 -16.18 1.90 2.46
C ARG A 118 -15.25 3.10 2.73
N ASN A 119 -14.37 3.00 3.72
CA ASN A 119 -13.43 4.08 4.04
C ASN A 119 -12.46 4.36 2.88
N ALA A 120 -12.07 3.32 2.13
CA ALA A 120 -11.24 3.43 0.93
C ALA A 120 -11.97 4.17 -0.20
N ILE A 121 -13.25 3.86 -0.42
CA ILE A 121 -14.08 4.56 -1.40
C ILE A 121 -14.24 6.04 -1.01
N GLU A 122 -14.59 6.34 0.25
CA GLU A 122 -14.73 7.72 0.73
C GLU A 122 -13.45 8.55 0.55
N TYR A 123 -12.28 7.93 0.74
CA TYR A 123 -11.00 8.59 0.45
C TYR A 123 -10.87 8.92 -1.03
N LEU A 124 -11.12 7.94 -1.91
CA LEU A 124 -10.99 8.11 -3.35
C LEU A 124 -11.97 9.16 -3.87
N GLU A 125 -13.20 9.20 -3.36
CA GLU A 125 -14.20 10.22 -3.70
C GLU A 125 -13.77 11.64 -3.29
N LYS A 126 -13.09 11.79 -2.14
CA LYS A 126 -12.51 13.08 -1.75
C LYS A 126 -11.36 13.49 -2.66
N GLN A 127 -10.57 12.53 -3.13
CA GLN A 127 -9.43 12.77 -4.03
C GLN A 127 -9.83 12.87 -5.51
N SER A 128 -11.02 12.39 -5.90
CA SER A 128 -11.52 12.42 -7.29
C SER A 128 -11.94 13.81 -7.76
N THR A 129 -11.74 14.84 -6.94
CA THR A 129 -11.73 16.25 -7.37
C THR A 129 -10.47 16.64 -8.14
N ILE A 130 -9.48 15.75 -8.24
CA ILE A 130 -8.33 15.90 -9.14
C ILE A 130 -8.81 15.62 -10.56
N LEU A 131 -9.22 16.68 -11.27
CA LEU A 131 -9.43 16.66 -12.70
C LEU A 131 -8.14 16.18 -13.39
N CYS A 132 -8.26 15.12 -14.19
CA CYS A 132 -7.22 14.78 -15.15
C CYS A 132 -7.05 15.99 -16.09
N LEU A 133 -5.92 16.69 -16.04
CA LEU A 133 -5.64 17.85 -16.91
C LEU A 133 -5.80 17.53 -18.41
N THR A 134 -5.69 16.24 -18.78
CA THR A 134 -5.88 15.75 -20.16
C THR A 134 -7.32 15.37 -20.49
N CYS A 135 -8.15 15.10 -19.50
CA CYS A 135 -9.51 14.56 -19.65
C CYS A 135 -10.59 15.55 -19.17
N GLY A 136 -10.19 16.61 -18.48
CA GLY A 136 -11.02 17.65 -17.88
C GLY A 136 -10.69 19.03 -18.44
N ALA A 137 -10.56 19.11 -19.77
CA ALA A 137 -10.62 20.33 -20.56
C ALA A 137 -11.72 20.14 -21.61
#